data_AF-A0A2A4WQB2-F1
#
_entry.id   AF-A0A2A4WQB2-F1
#
_cell.length_a   1.000
_cell.length_b   1.000
_cell.length_c   1.000
_cell.angle_alpha   90.00
_cell.angle_beta   90.00
_cell.angle_gamma   90.00
#
_symmetry.space_group_name_H-M   'P 1'
#
loop_
_entity.id
_entity.type
_entity.pdbx_description
1 polymer ?
#
loop_
_entity_poly.entity_id
_entity_poly.type
_entity_poly.pdbx_seq_one_letter_code
_entity_poly.pdbx_strand_id
1 'polypeptide(L)'
;MKILTAFKMSTLLASIVLVAGCNKPTKAIQECENAYKTLSDGKVISVAWAYKKDHGDSIEHYYRWGKGKKENGITTTRGKASGSCVINKKTGKGFLTLNGKDLGSFEANL
;
A
#
# COMPACT_ATOMS: atom_id res chain seq x y z
N MET A 1 18.85 -58.99 -11.46
CA MET A 1 19.16 -57.99 -12.49
C MET A 1 18.02 -56.97 -12.50
N LYS A 2 18.37 -55.72 -12.14
CA LYS A 2 17.62 -54.43 -12.15
C LYS A 2 16.09 -54.43 -11.93
N ILE A 3 15.73 -54.11 -10.68
CA ILE A 3 14.45 -53.57 -10.23
C ILE A 3 14.28 -52.16 -10.82
N LEU A 4 13.25 -51.93 -11.64
CA LEU A 4 12.85 -50.58 -12.05
C LEU A 4 11.89 -50.00 -11.01
N THR A 5 12.45 -49.20 -10.10
CA THR A 5 11.72 -48.17 -9.35
C THR A 5 11.68 -46.91 -10.21
N ALA A 6 10.49 -46.46 -10.61
CA ALA A 6 10.30 -45.13 -11.17
C ALA A 6 9.17 -44.41 -10.42
N PHE A 7 9.62 -43.63 -9.45
CA PHE A 7 9.03 -42.44 -8.84
C PHE A 7 7.66 -42.00 -9.41
N LYS A 8 6.59 -42.24 -8.63
CA LYS A 8 5.37 -41.43 -8.69
C LYS A 8 5.75 -40.01 -8.25
N MET A 9 6.01 -39.13 -9.21
CA MET A 9 6.16 -37.70 -8.97
C MET A 9 4.77 -37.15 -8.67
N SER A 10 4.37 -37.27 -7.40
CA SER A 10 3.17 -36.63 -6.88
C SER A 10 3.41 -35.13 -6.90
N THR A 11 3.03 -34.50 -8.01
CA THR A 11 2.86 -33.06 -8.07
C THR A 11 1.78 -32.70 -7.06
N LEU A 12 2.19 -32.38 -5.83
CA LEU A 12 1.39 -31.54 -4.95
C LEU A 12 1.13 -30.26 -5.73
N LEU A 13 -0.03 -30.19 -6.37
CA LEU A 13 -0.70 -28.93 -6.63
C LEU A 13 -0.89 -28.29 -5.26
N ALA A 14 0.09 -27.49 -4.85
CA ALA A 14 -0.13 -26.46 -3.85
C ALA A 14 -1.20 -25.56 -4.44
N SER A 15 -2.46 -25.82 -4.06
CA SER A 15 -3.56 -24.89 -4.24
C SER A 15 -3.14 -23.60 -3.55
N ILE A 16 -2.51 -22.70 -4.30
CA ILE A 16 -2.39 -21.31 -3.92
C ILE A 16 -3.83 -20.83 -3.90
N VAL A 17 -4.43 -20.87 -2.71
CA VAL A 17 -5.67 -20.17 -2.45
C VAL A 17 -5.31 -18.69 -2.62
N LEU A 18 -5.45 -18.18 -3.84
CA LEU A 18 -5.67 -16.77 -4.06
C LEU A 18 -6.99 -16.49 -3.34
N VAL A 19 -6.89 -16.14 -2.06
CA VAL A 19 -7.94 -15.46 -1.35
C VAL A 19 -8.05 -14.12 -2.05
N ALA A 20 -8.81 -14.07 -3.15
CA ALA A 20 -9.38 -12.86 -3.69
C ALA A 20 -10.43 -12.38 -2.69
N GLY A 21 -10.00 -12.11 -1.45
CA GLY A 21 -10.77 -11.32 -0.53
C GLY A 21 -10.86 -9.95 -1.18
N CYS A 22 -12.09 -9.52 -1.47
CA CYS A 22 -12.44 -8.11 -1.46
C CYS A 22 -12.11 -7.56 -0.06
N ASN A 23 -10.82 -7.46 0.24
CA ASN A 23 -10.32 -6.90 1.48
C ASN A 23 -10.58 -5.41 1.36
N LYS A 24 -11.74 -4.99 1.89
CA LYS A 24 -12.01 -3.59 2.16
C LYS A 24 -10.74 -3.02 2.80
N PRO A 25 -10.21 -1.88 2.30
CA PRO A 25 -8.98 -1.31 2.86
C PRO A 25 -9.13 -1.18 4.37
N THR A 26 -8.09 -1.48 5.13
CA THR A 26 -8.12 -1.33 6.59
C THR A 26 -8.48 0.11 6.95
N LYS A 27 -9.05 0.33 8.14
CA LYS A 27 -9.44 1.67 8.62
C LYS A 27 -8.27 2.66 8.48
N ALA A 28 -7.06 2.26 8.91
CA ALA A 28 -5.85 3.05 8.73
C ALA A 28 -5.55 3.47 7.27
N ILE A 29 -5.80 2.59 6.28
CA ILE A 29 -5.62 2.93 4.86
C ILE A 29 -6.67 3.96 4.40
N GLN A 30 -7.92 3.82 4.86
CA GLN A 30 -8.98 4.79 4.57
C GLN A 30 -8.67 6.15 5.20
N GLU A 31 -8.14 6.18 6.43
CA GLU A 31 -7.72 7.41 7.10
C GLU A 31 -6.59 8.10 6.34
N CYS A 32 -5.57 7.35 5.91
CA CYS A 32 -4.52 7.88 5.04
C CYS A 32 -5.10 8.46 3.73
N GLU A 33 -6.02 7.75 3.07
CA GLU A 33 -6.66 8.24 1.84
C GLU A 33 -7.40 9.56 2.05
N ASN A 34 -8.18 9.65 3.13
CA ASN A 34 -8.91 10.87 3.49
C ASN A 34 -7.94 12.01 3.80
N ALA A 35 -6.91 11.75 4.58
CA ALA A 35 -5.91 12.77 4.92
C ALA A 35 -5.13 13.24 3.67
N TYR A 36 -4.82 12.36 2.71
CA TYR A 36 -4.29 12.77 1.41
C TYR A 36 -5.26 13.67 0.63
N LYS A 37 -6.55 13.31 0.54
CA LYS A 37 -7.55 14.13 -0.14
C LYS A 37 -7.61 15.53 0.44
N THR A 38 -7.62 15.63 1.77
CA THR A 38 -7.65 16.91 2.49
C THR A 38 -6.36 17.71 2.29
N LEU A 39 -5.19 17.12 2.58
CA LEU A 39 -3.90 17.83 2.57
C LEU A 39 -3.34 18.12 1.17
N SER A 40 -3.83 17.42 0.13
CA SER A 40 -3.43 17.68 -1.25
C SER A 40 -4.38 18.60 -2.01
N ASP A 41 -5.36 19.20 -1.32
CA ASP A 41 -6.45 20.00 -1.92
C ASP A 41 -7.22 19.22 -3.01
N GLY A 42 -7.50 17.94 -2.75
CA GLY A 42 -8.24 17.07 -3.67
C GLY A 42 -7.47 16.61 -4.92
N LYS A 43 -6.19 16.97 -5.08
CA LYS A 43 -5.34 16.48 -6.19
C LYS A 43 -5.20 14.97 -6.16
N VAL A 44 -5.22 14.40 -4.95
CA VAL A 44 -5.30 12.97 -4.72
C VAL A 44 -6.76 12.54 -4.61
N ILE A 45 -7.23 11.72 -5.55
CA ILE A 45 -8.65 11.30 -5.61
C ILE A 45 -8.92 9.89 -5.08
N SER A 46 -7.94 8.98 -5.17
CA SER A 46 -8.07 7.60 -4.66
C SER A 46 -6.73 6.89 -4.64
N VAL A 47 -6.55 5.98 -3.67
CA VAL A 47 -5.35 5.17 -3.55
C VAL A 47 -5.62 3.73 -3.95
N ALA A 48 -5.16 3.36 -5.14
CA ALA A 48 -5.43 2.05 -5.69
C ALA A 48 -4.61 0.92 -5.04
N TRP A 49 -3.49 1.24 -4.38
CA TRP A 49 -2.59 0.24 -3.84
C TRP A 49 -1.67 0.78 -2.76
N ALA A 50 -1.63 0.08 -1.61
CA ALA A 50 -0.76 0.39 -0.49
C ALA A 50 0.18 -0.78 -0.21
N TYR A 51 1.49 -0.57 -0.25
CA TYR A 51 2.43 -1.50 0.36
C TYR A 51 2.64 -1.10 1.83
N LYS A 52 2.48 -2.05 2.75
CA LYS A 52 2.72 -1.84 4.18
C LYS A 52 4.17 -2.13 4.52
N LYS A 53 4.83 -1.22 5.23
CA LYS A 53 6.08 -1.46 5.94
C LYS A 53 5.86 -1.23 7.44
N ASP A 54 6.36 -2.15 8.25
CA ASP A 54 6.26 -2.08 9.70
C ASP A 54 7.59 -1.58 10.28
N HIS A 55 7.54 -0.56 11.14
CA HIS A 55 8.72 0.02 11.79
C HIS A 55 8.66 -0.14 13.32
N GLY A 56 7.95 -1.15 13.82
CA GLY A 56 7.78 -1.40 15.24
C GLY A 56 6.59 -0.61 15.80
N ASP A 57 6.83 0.61 16.28
CA ASP A 57 5.79 1.46 16.87
C ASP A 57 4.93 2.20 15.82
N SER A 58 5.33 2.15 14.55
CA SER A 58 4.60 2.78 13.46
C SER A 58 4.40 1.83 12.29
N ILE A 59 3.39 2.14 11.49
CA ILE A 59 3.05 1.48 10.23
C ILE A 59 3.15 2.51 9.13
N GLU A 60 3.87 2.15 8.06
CA GLU A 60 4.02 2.97 6.89
C GLU A 60 3.25 2.34 5.72
N HIS A 61 2.39 3.11 5.09
CA HIS A 61 1.66 2.75 3.89
C HIS A 61 2.21 3.53 2.70
N TYR A 62 2.89 2.82 1.80
CA TYR A 62 3.40 3.36 0.55
C TYR A 62 2.38 3.22 -0.56
N TYR A 63 2.08 4.33 -1.21
CA TYR A 63 1.07 4.44 -2.23
C TYR A 63 1.66 4.80 -3.56
N ARG A 64 1.17 4.17 -4.63
CA ARG A 64 1.46 4.59 -6.00
C ARG A 64 0.30 5.40 -6.53
N TRP A 65 0.58 6.64 -6.90
CA TRP A 65 -0.36 7.55 -7.53
C TRP A 65 -0.12 7.62 -9.02
N GLY A 66 -1.18 7.34 -9.76
CA GLY A 66 -1.25 7.50 -11.20
C GLY A 66 -0.44 6.51 -12.03
N LYS A 67 -0.66 6.58 -13.34
CA LYS A 67 0.03 5.79 -14.39
C LYS A 67 0.88 6.66 -15.32
N GLY A 68 0.84 7.98 -15.18
CA GLY A 68 1.52 8.95 -16.07
C GLY A 68 2.50 9.89 -15.38
N LYS A 69 3.19 10.74 -16.17
CA LYS A 69 4.14 11.76 -15.67
C LYS A 69 3.45 12.94 -14.96
N LYS A 70 2.19 13.20 -15.29
CA LYS A 70 1.36 14.24 -14.66
C LYS A 70 -0.08 13.75 -14.61
N GLU A 71 -0.62 13.60 -13.41
CA GLU A 71 -2.00 13.14 -13.19
C GLU A 71 -2.61 14.00 -12.08
N ASN A 72 -3.78 14.60 -12.33
CA ASN A 72 -4.47 15.48 -11.39
C ASN A 72 -3.58 16.60 -10.78
N GLY A 73 -2.69 17.18 -11.58
CA GLY A 73 -1.77 18.24 -11.12
C GLY A 73 -0.56 17.73 -10.33
N ILE A 74 -0.46 16.43 -10.06
CA ILE A 74 0.68 15.80 -9.39
C ILE A 74 1.70 15.40 -10.46
N THR A 75 2.94 15.90 -10.34
CA THR A 75 4.05 15.49 -11.20
C THR A 75 4.72 14.25 -10.63
N THR A 76 4.93 13.23 -11.46
CA THR A 76 5.47 11.94 -11.03
C THR A 76 6.89 11.73 -11.56
N THR A 77 7.75 11.12 -10.74
CA THR A 77 9.11 10.78 -11.16
C THR A 77 9.08 9.36 -11.75
N ARG A 78 9.47 9.21 -13.02
CA ARG A 78 9.45 7.92 -13.74
C ARG A 78 8.05 7.27 -13.87
N GLY A 79 6.98 8.06 -13.93
CA GLY A 79 5.62 7.54 -14.09
C GLY A 79 5.05 6.87 -12.84
N LYS A 80 5.66 7.12 -11.67
CA LYS A 80 5.18 6.64 -10.37
C LYS A 80 5.14 7.86 -9.45
N ALA A 81 3.97 8.42 -9.17
CA ALA A 81 3.90 9.27 -7.99
C ALA A 81 3.88 8.33 -6.80
N SER A 82 4.62 8.66 -5.77
CA SER A 82 4.71 7.85 -4.56
C SER A 82 4.34 8.70 -3.37
N GLY A 83 3.34 8.27 -2.62
CA GLY A 83 3.07 8.84 -1.31
C GLY A 83 3.44 7.86 -0.23
N SER A 84 3.83 8.36 0.93
CA SER A 84 3.93 7.54 2.14
C SER A 84 3.07 8.13 3.26
N CYS A 85 2.27 7.30 3.90
CA CYS A 85 1.52 7.62 5.11
C CYS A 85 2.10 6.81 6.25
N VAL A 86 2.64 7.47 7.26
CA VAL A 86 3.15 6.80 8.45
C VAL A 86 2.21 7.09 9.61
N ILE A 87 1.76 6.06 10.32
CA ILE A 87 0.87 6.16 11.47
C ILE A 87 1.54 5.50 12.68
N ASN A 88 1.57 6.19 13.81
CA ASN A 88 1.93 5.61 15.09
C ASN A 88 0.81 4.68 15.60
N LYS A 89 1.13 3.42 15.89
CA LYS A 89 0.15 2.39 16.25
C LYS A 89 -0.48 2.58 17.64
N LYS A 90 0.11 3.41 18.50
CA LYS A 90 -0.37 3.66 19.86
C LYS A 90 -1.20 4.94 19.92
N THR A 91 -0.77 5.98 19.21
CA THR A 91 -1.36 7.32 19.34
C THR A 91 -2.24 7.70 18.17
N GLY A 92 -2.23 6.96 17.05
CA GLY A 92 -2.96 7.32 15.83
C GLY A 92 -2.34 8.50 15.07
N LYS A 93 -1.40 9.24 15.66
CA LYS A 93 -0.72 10.36 15.00
C LYS A 93 0.03 9.86 13.77
N GLY A 94 -0.16 10.54 12.65
CA GLY A 94 0.50 10.23 11.40
C GLY A 94 1.00 11.44 10.64
N PHE A 95 1.78 11.18 9.60
CA PHE A 95 2.24 12.19 8.65
C PHE A 95 2.23 11.65 7.23
N LEU A 96 2.12 12.56 6.27
CA LEU A 96 1.92 12.25 4.88
C LEU A 96 3.01 12.89 4.03
N THR A 97 3.54 12.12 3.08
CA THR A 97 4.46 12.64 2.09
C THR A 97 3.95 12.34 0.69
N LEU A 98 4.16 13.25 -0.25
CA LEU A 98 3.85 13.06 -1.66
C LEU A 98 5.05 13.45 -2.51
N ASN A 99 5.60 12.49 -3.23
CA ASN A 99 6.82 12.63 -4.03
C ASN A 99 7.99 13.22 -3.23
N GLY A 100 8.15 12.77 -1.98
CA GLY A 100 9.20 13.24 -1.08
C GLY A 100 8.95 14.61 -0.46
N LYS A 101 7.82 15.28 -0.74
CA LYS A 101 7.41 16.51 -0.07
C LYS A 101 6.49 16.17 1.09
N ASP A 102 6.72 16.79 2.24
CA ASP A 102 5.80 16.73 3.37
C ASP A 102 4.48 17.44 3.00
N LEU A 103 3.35 16.78 3.26
CA LEU A 103 2.01 17.35 3.15
C LEU A 103 1.45 17.79 4.49
N GLY A 104 2.04 17.33 5.60
CA GLY A 104 1.62 17.63 6.96
C GLY A 104 1.25 16.39 7.77
N SER A 105 0.85 16.66 9.01
CA SER A 105 0.43 15.67 9.99
C SER A 105 -1.09 15.53 10.04
N PHE A 106 -1.55 14.38 10.53
CA PHE A 106 -2.96 14.08 10.77
C PHE A 106 -3.09 13.11 11.94
N GLU A 107 -4.32 12.87 12.40
CA GLU A 107 -4.60 11.88 13.45
C GLU A 107 -5.57 10.84 12.91
N ALA A 108 -5.10 9.59 12.83
CA ALA A 108 -5.89 8.45 12.41
C ALA A 108 -6.67 7.89 13.60
N ASN A 109 -7.96 7.63 13.40
CA ASN A 109 -8.73 6.84 14.35
C ASN A 109 -8.35 5.36 14.18
N LEU A 110 -7.53 4.85 15.10
CA LEU A 110 -7.12 3.44 15.09
C LEU A 110 -8.29 2.49 15.39
#